data_AF-A0A151QPK3-F1
#
_entry.id   AF-A0A151QPK3-F1
#
_cell.length_a   1.000
_cell.length_b   1.000
_cell.length_c   1.000
_cell.angle_alpha   90.00
_cell.angle_beta   90.00
_cell.angle_gamma   90.00
#
_symmetry.space_group_name_H-M   'P 1'
#
loop_
_entity.id
_entity.type
_entity.pdbx_description
1 polymer ?
#
loop_
_entity_poly.entity_id
_entity_poly.type
_entity_poly.pdbx_seq_one_letter_code
_entity_poly.pdbx_strand_id
1 'polypeptide(L)' 'KVVKWLLRYLKGTSKIALCFSKNNVILEGYSEADLGDCSDTRKSTTRVFFTVGGTIVSWMSRL' A
#
# COMPACT_ATOMS: atom_id res chain seq x y z
N LYS A 1 -20.82 9.46 8.21
CA LYS A 1 -20.51 10.56 7.25
C LYS A 1 -19.28 10.29 6.35
N VAL A 2 -18.27 9.52 6.77
CA VAL A 2 -17.04 9.21 6.01
C VAL A 2 -17.28 8.25 4.82
N VAL A 3 -18.03 7.17 5.03
CA VAL A 3 -18.30 6.15 3.99
C VAL A 3 -18.95 6.76 2.74
N LYS A 4 -19.90 7.69 2.92
CA LYS A 4 -20.56 8.38 1.80
C LYS A 4 -19.60 9.23 0.96
N TRP A 5 -18.56 9.79 1.59
CA TRP A 5 -17.55 10.58 0.87
C TRP A 5 -16.57 9.68 0.12
N LEU A 6 -16.12 8.58 0.75
CA LEU A 6 -15.31 7.56 0.10
C LEU A 6 -16.00 6.97 -1.15
N LEU A 7 -17.28 6.61 -1.05
CA LEU A 7 -18.02 6.06 -2.20
C LEU A 7 -18.16 7.08 -3.34
N ARG A 8 -18.31 8.38 -3.04
CA ARG A 8 -18.33 9.44 -4.07
C ARG A 8 -16.97 9.61 -4.72
N TYR A 9 -15.90 9.55 -3.94
CA TYR A 9 -14.54 9.60 -4.45
C TYR A 9 -14.29 8.43 -5.41
N LEU A 10 -14.54 7.20 -4.97
CA LEU A 10 -14.40 5.99 -5.81
C LEU A 10 -15.23 6.08 -7.09
N LYS A 11 -16.47 6.55 -7.01
CA LYS A 11 -17.32 6.74 -8.19
C LYS A 11 -16.74 7.79 -9.15
N GLY A 12 -16.26 8.92 -8.64
CA GLY A 12 -15.70 10.01 -9.43
C GLY A 12 -14.34 9.70 -10.05
N THR A 13 -13.52 8.89 -9.38
CA THR A 13 -12.19 8.50 -9.88
C THR A 13 -12.18 7.15 -10.60
N SER A 14 -13.33 6.53 -10.82
CA SER A 14 -13.44 5.20 -11.45
C SER A 14 -12.82 5.09 -12.84
N LYS A 15 -12.68 6.21 -13.56
CA LYS A 15 -12.06 6.30 -14.89
C LYS A 15 -10.63 6.85 -14.86
N ILE A 16 -10.14 7.23 -13.68
CA ILE A 16 -8.79 7.78 -13.51
C ILE A 16 -7.86 6.60 -13.21
N ALA A 17 -6.80 6.49 -14.00
CA ALA A 17 -5.76 5.49 -13.81
C ALA A 17 -4.41 6.20 -13.65
N LEU A 18 -3.51 5.58 -12.88
CA LEU A 18 -2.11 5.96 -12.87
C LEU A 18 -1.46 5.46 -14.15
N CYS A 19 -1.01 6.39 -14.99
CA CYS A 19 -0.31 6.08 -16.23
C CYS A 19 1.20 6.18 -16.00
N PHE A 20 1.88 5.04 -15.91
CA PHE A 20 3.33 5.00 -15.84
C PHE A 20 3.89 4.95 -17.27
N SER A 21 4.76 5.92 -17.62
CA SER A 21 5.47 5.92 -18.91
C SER A 21 6.48 4.78 -18.93
N LYS A 22 6.62 4.07 -20.05
CA LYS A 22 7.46 2.85 -20.19
C LYS A 22 8.95 3.07 -19.87
N ASN A 23 9.39 4.33 -19.76
CA ASN A 23 10.78 4.66 -19.51
C ASN A 23 11.11 4.49 -18.02
N ASN A 24 11.81 3.41 -17.69
CA ASN A 24 12.37 3.12 -16.36
C ASN A 24 11.36 3.03 -15.21
N VAL A 25 10.21 2.38 -15.45
CA VAL A 25 9.29 2.00 -14.37
C VAL A 25 9.90 0.86 -13.56
N ILE A 26 10.57 1.20 -12.46
CA ILE A 26 11.09 0.21 -11.52
C ILE A 26 10.01 -0.07 -10.48
N LEU A 27 9.63 -1.35 -10.35
CA LEU A 27 8.81 -1.84 -9.26
C LEU A 27 9.74 -2.19 -8.10
N GLU A 28 9.66 -1.44 -7.01
CA GLU A 28 10.44 -1.70 -5.80
C GLU A 28 9.53 -2.28 -4.72
N GLY A 29 9.91 -3.43 -4.16
CA GLY A 29 9.21 -4.07 -3.05
C GLY A 29 10.02 -3.94 -1.77
N TYR A 30 9.38 -3.46 -0.71
CA TYR A 30 9.96 -3.35 0.63
C TYR A 30 9.22 -4.30 1.56
N SER A 31 9.98 -5.07 2.34
CA SER A 31 9.46 -5.94 3.39
C SER A 31 10.07 -5.52 4.71
N GLU A 32 9.21 -5.08 5.63
CA GLU A 32 9.56 -4.78 7.01
C GLU A 32 8.96 -5.87 7.89
N ALA A 33 9.78 -6.45 8.76
CA ALA A 33 9.33 -7.41 9.76
C ALA A 33 9.75 -6.87 11.13
N ASP A 34 8.77 -6.62 12.00
CA ASP A 34 9.06 -6.33 13.40
C ASP A 34 9.35 -7.66 14.13
N LEU A 35 10.63 -8.01 14.21
CA LEU A 35 11.07 -9.10 15.07
C LEU A 35 11.03 -8.63 16.53
N GLY A 36 9.85 -8.69 17.15
CA GLY A 36 9.73 -8.82 18.60
C GLY A 36 9.45 -7.56 19.42
N ASP A 37 8.93 -6.47 18.86
CA ASP A 37 8.58 -5.28 19.66
C ASP A 37 7.22 -5.40 20.39
N CYS A 38 6.55 -6.56 20.29
CA CYS A 38 5.33 -6.83 21.04
C CYS A 38 5.59 -7.85 22.16
N SER A 39 5.95 -7.35 23.34
CA SER A 39 6.18 -8.13 24.56
C SER A 39 4.96 -8.94 25.00
N ASP A 40 3.75 -8.53 24.63
CA ASP A 40 2.50 -9.16 25.07
C ASP A 40 1.97 -10.25 24.13
N THR A 41 2.29 -10.20 22.82
CA THR A 41 1.61 -11.08 21.84
C THR A 41 2.53 -12.03 21.06
N ARG A 42 3.86 -11.84 21.06
CA ARG A 42 4.83 -12.64 20.25
C ARG A 42 4.47 -12.76 18.75
N LYS A 43 3.56 -11.93 18.24
CA LYS A 43 3.19 -11.88 16.82
C LYS A 43 4.07 -10.86 16.12
N SER A 44 4.76 -11.31 15.09
CA SER A 44 5.48 -10.43 14.17
C SER A 44 4.52 -9.96 13.10
N THR A 45 4.32 -8.65 13.03
CA THR A 45 3.70 -7.96 11.92
C THR A 45 4.70 -7.87 10.77
N THR A 46 4.49 -8.65 9.72
CA THR A 46 5.21 -8.46 8.46
C THR A 46 4.45 -7.44 7.62
N ARG A 47 5.07 -6.30 7.32
CA ARG A 47 4.55 -5.30 6.40
C ARG A 47 5.28 -5.40 5.06
N VAL A 48 4.53 -5.49 3.98
CA VAL A 48 5.06 -5.45 2.62
C VAL A 48 4.44 -4.26 1.90
N PHE A 49 5.23 -3.44 1.23
CA PHE A 49 4.72 -2.38 0.38
C PHE A 49 5.50 -2.28 -0.92
N PHE A 50 4.78 -1.99 -2.01
CA PHE A 50 5.30 -1.89 -3.36
C PHE A 50 5.22 -0.45 -3.83
N THR A 51 6.30 0.05 -4.40
CA THR A 51 6.37 1.38 -5.01
C THR A 51 6.69 1.30 -6.49
N VAL A 52 6.17 2.26 -7.23
CA VAL A 52 6.43 2.44 -8.66
C VAL A 52 6.75 3.91 -8.88
N GLY A 53 7.97 4.21 -9.33
CA GLY A 53 8.43 5.59 -9.53
C GLY A 53 8.34 6.47 -8.26
N GLY A 54 8.63 5.88 -7.09
CA GLY A 54 8.55 6.55 -5.78
C GLY A 54 7.14 6.67 -5.19
N THR A 55 6.10 6.18 -5.88
CA THR A 55 4.71 6.19 -5.37
C THR A 55 4.30 4.80 -4.86
N ILE A 56 3.74 4.69 -3.67
CA ILE A 56 3.19 3.42 -3.15
C ILE A 56 1.94 3.04 -3.94
N VAL A 57 1.96 1.86 -4.55
CA VAL A 57 0.83 1.33 -5.34
C VAL A 57 0.10 0.19 -4.63
N SER A 58 0.76 -0.52 -3.72
CA SER A 58 0.18 -1.63 -2.98
C SER A 58 0.84 -1.79 -1.63
N TRP A 59 0.06 -2.18 -0.63
CA TRP A 59 0.55 -2.58 0.68
C TRP A 59 -0.13 -3.86 1.15
N MET A 60 0.51 -4.56 2.06
CA MET A 60 -0.06 -5.66 2.81
C MET A 60 0.54 -5.64 4.21
N SER A 61 -0.27 -5.91 5.22
CA SER A 61 0.20 -6.18 6.57
C SER A 61 -0.29 -7.56 6.97
N ARG A 62 0.62 -8.40 7.46
CA ARG A 62 0.35 -9.74 7.94
C ARG A 62 0.75 -9.82 9.41
N LEU A 63 -0.25 -9.97 10.27
CA LEU A 63 -0.10 -10.30 11.70
C LEU A 63 0.13 -11.80 11.91
#